data_AF-A0A7L9SLI8-F1
#
_entry.id   AF-A0A7L9SLI8-F1
#
_cell.length_a   1.000
_cell.length_b   1.000
_cell.length_c   1.000
_cell.angle_alpha   90.00
_cell.angle_beta   90.00
_cell.angle_gamma   90.00
#
_symmetry.space_group_name_H-M   'P 1'
#
loop_
_entity.id
_entity.type
_entity.pdbx_description
1 polymer ?
#
loop_
_entity_poly.entity_id
_entity_poly.type
_entity_poly.pdbx_seq_one_letter_code
_entity_poly.pdbx_strand_id
1 'polypeptide(L)' 'MFSIRQSWVSFACTGVPAADGLPEWEPYTHESGATMLLDDNSELVHHHDQALMSLLAPDYQC' A
#
# COMPACT_ATOMS: atom_id res chain seq x y z
N MET A 1 14.27 4.39 -12.02
CA MET A 1 13.62 5.36 -11.13
C MET A 1 12.13 5.18 -11.32
N PHE A 2 11.43 4.65 -10.32
CA PHE A 2 9.99 4.52 -10.35
C PHE A 2 9.35 5.92 -10.47
N SER A 3 8.25 6.04 -11.20
CA SER A 3 7.47 7.27 -11.28
C SER A 3 6.07 7.02 -10.77
N ILE A 4 5.69 7.71 -9.68
CA ILE A 4 4.33 7.72 -9.13
C ILE A 4 3.28 8.05 -10.19
N ARG A 5 3.63 8.86 -11.19
CA ARG A 5 2.74 9.16 -12.32
C ARG A 5 2.36 7.89 -13.11
N GLN A 6 3.30 6.97 -13.31
CA GLN A 6 3.05 5.75 -14.09
C GLN A 6 2.11 4.81 -13.33
N SER A 7 2.27 4.63 -12.03
CA SER A 7 1.35 3.79 -11.25
C SER A 7 -0.08 4.34 -11.25
N TRP A 8 -0.26 5.66 -11.16
CA TRP A 8 -1.59 6.29 -11.28
C TRP A 8 -2.22 6.08 -12.66
N VAL A 9 -1.44 6.19 -13.74
CA VAL A 9 -1.94 5.90 -15.09
C VAL A 9 -2.30 4.42 -15.24
N SER A 10 -1.46 3.51 -14.75
CA SER A 10 -1.71 2.06 -14.76
C SER A 10 -2.99 1.71 -14.03
N PHE A 11 -3.21 2.31 -12.86
CA PHE A 11 -4.45 2.15 -12.09
C PHE A 11 -5.68 2.59 -12.87
N ALA A 12 -5.63 3.76 -13.51
CA ALA A 12 -6.76 4.25 -14.30
C ALA A 12 -7.09 3.35 -15.52
N CYS A 13 -6.09 2.69 -16.09
CA CYS A 13 -6.28 1.80 -17.25
C CYS A 13 -6.67 0.36 -16.88
N THR A 14 -6.13 -0.17 -15.78
CA THR A 14 -6.17 -1.61 -15.47
C THR A 14 -6.78 -1.94 -14.12
N GLY A 15 -6.95 -0.95 -13.24
CA GLY A 15 -7.35 -1.14 -11.85
C GLY A 15 -6.19 -1.55 -10.92
N VAL A 16 -4.98 -1.77 -11.45
CA VAL A 16 -3.80 -2.13 -10.66
C VAL A 16 -2.74 -1.03 -10.78
N PRO A 17 -2.29 -0.42 -9.68
CA PRO A 17 -1.30 0.67 -9.69
C PRO A 17 0.15 0.19 -9.91
N ALA A 18 0.40 -0.54 -11.00
CA ALA A 18 1.72 -1.10 -11.30
C ALA A 18 2.68 -0.09 -11.96
N ALA A 19 3.98 -0.19 -11.67
CA ALA A 19 5.03 0.57 -12.35
C ALA A 19 6.41 -0.09 -12.18
N ASP A 20 7.33 0.22 -13.08
CA ASP A 20 8.70 -0.33 -13.05
C ASP A 20 9.43 0.06 -11.77
N GLY A 21 9.93 -0.95 -11.05
CA GLY A 21 10.67 -0.79 -9.80
C GLY A 21 9.81 -0.73 -8.54
N LEU A 22 8.48 -0.84 -8.65
CA LEU A 22 7.63 -1.14 -7.50
C LEU A 22 7.57 -2.66 -7.25
N PRO A 23 7.42 -3.09 -5.98
CA PRO A 23 6.98 -4.44 -5.68
C PRO A 23 5.55 -4.67 -6.18
N GLU A 24 5.11 -5.93 -6.17
CA GLU A 24 3.72 -6.26 -6.48
C GLU A 24 2.77 -5.51 -5.53
N TRP A 25 1.75 -4.86 -6.09
CA TRP A 25 0.82 -4.06 -5.31
C TRP A 25 -0.41 -4.91 -4.97
N GLU A 26 -0.35 -5.56 -3.81
CA GLU A 26 -1.46 -6.39 -3.33
C GLU A 26 -2.69 -5.53 -2.99
N PRO A 27 -3.91 -6.05 -3.25
CA PRO A 27 -5.13 -5.38 -2.81
C PRO A 27 -5.16 -5.24 -1.29
N TYR A 28 -5.60 -4.07 -0.82
CA TYR A 28 -5.87 -3.88 0.59
C TYR A 28 -7.09 -4.72 0.99
N THR A 29 -6.91 -5.60 1.98
CA THR A 29 -8.01 -6.19 2.74
C THR A 29 -7.81 -5.93 4.22
N HIS A 30 -8.91 -5.92 4.96
CA HIS A 30 -8.93 -5.82 6.41
C HIS A 30 -8.00 -6.86 7.09
N GLU A 31 -8.02 -8.10 6.59
CA GLU A 31 -7.18 -9.18 7.09
C GLU A 31 -5.70 -9.03 6.73
N SER A 32 -5.37 -8.60 5.49
CA SER A 32 -3.98 -8.50 5.05
C SER A 32 -3.27 -7.24 5.54
N GLY A 33 -4.01 -6.13 5.67
CA GLY A 33 -3.44 -4.82 5.98
C GLY A 33 -2.39 -4.36 4.96
N ALA A 34 -2.45 -4.86 3.72
CA ALA A 34 -1.43 -4.61 2.70
C ALA A 34 -1.41 -3.13 2.29
N THR A 35 -0.27 -2.46 2.55
CA THR A 35 -0.08 -1.03 2.33
C THR A 35 1.21 -0.79 1.55
N MET A 36 1.12 -0.07 0.43
CA MET A 36 2.30 0.35 -0.32
C MET A 36 2.87 1.64 0.29
N LEU A 37 4.10 1.58 0.79
CA LEU A 37 4.87 2.76 1.19
C LEU A 37 5.65 3.27 -0.03
N LEU A 38 5.32 4.49 -0.45
CA LEU A 38 5.92 5.13 -1.61
C LEU A 38 7.06 6.05 -1.17
N ASP A 39 8.28 5.64 -1.48
CA ASP A 39 9.52 6.38 -1.20
C ASP A 39 10.56 6.06 -2.29
N ASP A 40 11.77 6.62 -2.17
CA ASP A 40 12.93 6.31 -3.03
C ASP A 40 13.18 4.80 -3.12
N ASN A 41 12.94 4.07 -2.02
CA ASN A 41 12.87 2.61 -1.97
C ASN A 41 11.47 2.19 -1.50
N SER A 42 10.53 2.12 -2.45
CA SER A 42 9.14 1.76 -2.14
C SER A 42 9.00 0.29 -1.75
N GLU A 43 8.14 0.00 -0.78
CA GLU A 43 7.92 -1.33 -0.23
C GLU A 43 6.44 -1.60 0.04
N LEU A 44 6.03 -2.86 -0.11
CA LEU A 44 4.71 -3.33 0.34
C LEU A 44 4.86 -3.88 1.76
N VAL A 45 4.10 -3.34 2.70
CA VAL A 45 4.10 -3.75 4.10
C VAL A 45 2.71 -4.18 4.55
N HIS A 46 2.63 -4.94 5.63
CA HIS A 46 1.38 -5.41 6.20
C HIS A 46 1.21 -4.87 7.61
N HIS A 47 0.02 -4.36 7.94
CA HIS A 47 -0.35 -3.93 9.30
C HIS A 47 0.68 -2.99 9.95
N HIS A 48 1.36 -2.17 9.14
CA HIS A 48 2.49 -1.34 9.57
C HIS A 48 2.11 -0.35 10.70
N ASP A 49 0.86 0.10 10.72
CA ASP A 49 0.31 1.05 11.68
C ASP A 49 -0.58 0.40 12.76
N GLN A 50 -0.68 -0.93 12.81
CA GLN A 50 -1.60 -1.63 13.72
C GLN A 50 -1.37 -1.26 15.19
N ALA A 51 -0.11 -1.18 15.63
CA ALA A 51 0.23 -0.81 17.01
C ALA A 51 -0.21 0.63 17.35
N LEU A 52 -0.12 1.55 16.38
CA LEU A 52 -0.59 2.92 16.54
C LEU A 52 -2.12 2.97 16.60
N MET A 53 -2.79 2.23 15.71
CA MET A 53 -4.25 2.14 15.69
C MET A 53 -4.80 1.56 16.99
N SER A 54 -4.19 0.50 17.54
CA SER A 54 -4.58 -0.06 18.85
C SER A 54 -4.38 0.91 20.00
N LEU A 55 -3.40 1.82 19.92
CA LEU A 55 -3.18 2.84 20.95
C LEU A 55 -4.25 3.95 20.89
N LEU A 56 -4.60 4.40 19.68
CA LEU A 56 -5.52 5.51 19.46
C LEU A 56 -7.00 5.10 19.54
N ALA A 57 -7.31 3.89 19.11
CA ALA A 57 -8.65 3.32 19.07
C ALA A 57 -8.59 1.83 19.47
N PRO A 58 -8.57 1.51 20.78
CA PRO A 58 -8.40 0.14 21.27
C PRO A 58 -9.49 -0.84 20.81
N ASP A 59 -10.67 -0.32 20.48
CA ASP A 59 -11.81 -1.10 19.98
C ASP A 59 -11.86 -1.19 18.45
N TYR A 60 -10.87 -0.63 17.73
CA TYR A 60 -10.80 -0.71 16.27
C TYR A 60 -10.39 -2.13 15.85
N GLN A 61 -11.32 -2.83 15.21
CA GLN A 61 -11.04 -4.12 14.59
C GLN A 61 -10.64 -3.89 13.13
N CYS A 62 -9.34 -4.05 12.84
CA CYS A 62 -8.86 -4.19 11.47
C CYS A 62 -9.43 -5.45 10.85
#